data_AF-A0A174IDF1-F1
#
_entry.id   AF-A0A174IDF1-F1
#
_cell.length_a   1.000
_cell.length_b   1.000
_cell.length_c   1.000
_cell.angle_alpha   90.00
_cell.angle_beta   90.00
_cell.angle_gamma   90.00
#
_symmetry.space_group_name_H-M   'P 1'
#
loop_
_entity.id
_entity.type
_entity.pdbx_description
1 polymer ?
#
loop_
_entity_poly.entity_id
_entity_poly.type
_entity_poly.pdbx_seq_one_letter_code
_entity_poly.pdbx_strand_id
1 'polypeptide(L)'
;MKRSIYILLVTVVYAVAGCTDIDKANPYDDQLHTLQVTAVYPDEYAEYLREGVTVKIEDVDRGNSYRTKTDKKGTAQFSLTNGIYRIQVSDKNGTHIFNGLADNVKLANSDMTFSLPLTHSRAGTIIIKEIYCGGCKKLPLEGDYQSDKYIILHNNDSEVQYLDSLCFGALDPYNSHSTNVWVTQDEMTGATIFPDFAPVIQCIWQFGGTGKSFPLQPGEDAVIAINGAIDHAAQYPQSVNLNKPGYFVCYNNVYFPNTLYHPAPGDQITSDHHLNVVIKTGQANAYSYSIFSPATIIFKAKGTTIQDYVLGAGNVIQKPGSTVDQVIKIPLDWVIDGAEVYYGGSSSNKKRISPSIDAGYVTQSATYSGRSLYRHIDEEATQEAGYEVMADTNNSSTDFYERDKPSLHE
;
A
#
# COMPACT_ATOMS: atom_id res chain seq x y z
N MET A 1 81.82 12.62 -28.09
CA MET A 1 82.32 11.75 -27.00
C MET A 1 81.20 10.77 -26.64
N LYS A 2 81.31 9.51 -27.07
CA LYS A 2 81.46 8.27 -26.26
C LYS A 2 80.21 7.93 -25.43
N ARG A 3 79.62 6.73 -25.38
CA ARG A 3 79.85 5.34 -25.87
C ARG A 3 78.54 4.58 -25.49
N SER A 4 77.85 3.90 -26.41
CA SER A 4 77.89 2.43 -26.64
C SER A 4 77.20 1.56 -25.56
N ILE A 5 76.16 0.77 -25.94
CA ILE A 5 76.13 -0.72 -25.98
C ILE A 5 74.70 -1.28 -26.02
N TYR A 6 74.46 -2.17 -26.98
CA TYR A 6 73.33 -3.09 -27.15
C TYR A 6 73.33 -4.22 -26.10
N ILE A 7 72.15 -4.64 -25.61
CA ILE A 7 71.91 -6.04 -25.20
C ILE A 7 70.53 -6.50 -25.69
N LEU A 8 70.60 -7.51 -26.56
CA LEU A 8 69.57 -8.42 -27.05
C LEU A 8 69.23 -9.46 -25.96
N LEU A 9 68.04 -10.07 -26.03
CA LEU A 9 67.73 -11.50 -25.76
C LEU A 9 66.46 -11.72 -24.91
N VAL A 10 65.54 -12.44 -25.56
CA VAL A 10 64.83 -13.62 -25.04
C VAL A 10 63.64 -13.35 -24.12
N THR A 11 62.47 -13.24 -24.73
CA THR A 11 61.22 -13.70 -24.12
C THR A 11 60.99 -15.14 -24.55
N VAL A 12 61.28 -16.04 -23.60
CA VAL A 12 61.11 -17.49 -23.66
C VAL A 12 59.62 -17.84 -23.82
N VAL A 13 59.36 -18.76 -24.74
CA VAL A 13 58.14 -19.58 -24.84
C VAL A 13 58.07 -20.54 -23.63
N TYR A 14 57.09 -20.33 -22.76
CA TYR A 14 56.40 -21.29 -21.88
C TYR A 14 54.99 -20.69 -21.70
N ALA A 15 53.86 -21.36 -21.85
CA ALA A 15 53.58 -22.76 -21.96
C ALA A 15 52.29 -22.95 -22.76
N VAL A 16 52.30 -23.98 -23.59
CA VAL A 16 51.11 -24.67 -24.08
C VAL A 16 50.47 -25.40 -22.89
N ALA A 17 49.14 -25.43 -22.86
CA ALA A 17 48.24 -26.31 -22.09
C ALA A 17 47.28 -25.53 -21.16
N GLY A 18 46.08 -25.31 -21.69
CA GLY A 18 44.95 -24.73 -20.96
C GLY A 18 43.72 -24.48 -21.83
N CYS A 19 43.56 -25.15 -22.97
CA CYS A 19 42.23 -25.37 -23.54
C CYS A 19 41.55 -26.41 -22.65
N THR A 20 40.93 -25.95 -21.58
CA THR A 20 39.68 -26.58 -21.15
C THR A 20 38.62 -25.88 -21.95
N ASP A 21 37.91 -26.62 -22.80
CA ASP A 21 36.60 -26.18 -23.23
C ASP A 21 35.82 -25.91 -21.94
N ILE A 22 35.64 -24.63 -21.62
CA ILE A 22 34.57 -24.25 -20.70
C ILE A 22 33.32 -24.64 -21.47
N ASP A 23 32.70 -25.73 -21.04
CA ASP A 23 31.35 -26.07 -21.46
C ASP A 23 30.55 -24.76 -21.46
N LYS A 24 30.03 -24.38 -22.62
CA LYS A 24 29.12 -23.24 -22.79
C LYS A 24 27.76 -23.48 -22.10
N ALA A 25 27.68 -24.44 -21.19
CA ALA A 25 26.55 -24.64 -20.31
C ALA A 25 26.66 -23.59 -19.20
N ASN A 26 25.71 -22.67 -19.18
CA ASN A 26 25.50 -21.77 -18.07
C ASN A 26 25.40 -22.60 -16.77
N PRO A 27 26.26 -22.43 -15.76
CA PRO A 27 26.24 -23.24 -14.53
C PRO A 27 24.96 -23.10 -13.69
N TYR A 28 24.00 -22.30 -14.15
CA TYR A 28 22.66 -22.12 -13.59
C TYR A 28 21.53 -22.69 -14.46
N ASP A 29 21.80 -23.29 -15.63
CA ASP A 29 20.75 -23.83 -16.52
C ASP A 29 19.91 -24.92 -15.83
N ASP A 30 20.53 -25.71 -14.94
CA ASP A 30 19.84 -26.76 -14.17
C ASP A 30 19.08 -26.20 -12.94
N GLN A 31 19.10 -24.88 -12.72
CA GLN A 31 18.46 -24.23 -11.58
C GLN A 31 17.31 -23.29 -11.96
N LEU A 32 17.08 -23.09 -13.27
CA LEU A 32 16.03 -22.21 -13.76
C LEU A 32 14.80 -23.03 -14.18
N HIS A 33 13.64 -22.55 -13.76
CA HIS A 33 12.34 -23.09 -14.09
C HIS A 33 11.50 -22.01 -14.76
N THR A 34 10.71 -22.43 -15.74
CA THR A 34 9.75 -21.56 -16.40
C THR A 34 8.56 -21.33 -15.47
N LEU A 35 8.26 -20.05 -15.18
CA LEU A 35 6.97 -19.63 -14.64
C LEU A 35 6.19 -18.91 -15.74
N GLN A 36 5.16 -19.56 -16.25
CA GLN A 36 4.23 -18.99 -17.21
C GLN A 36 3.01 -18.43 -16.48
N VAL A 37 2.81 -17.12 -16.52
CA VAL A 37 1.68 -16.43 -15.92
C VAL A 37 0.67 -16.07 -17.00
N THR A 38 -0.56 -16.55 -16.87
CA THR A 38 -1.68 -16.16 -17.74
C THR A 38 -2.62 -15.25 -16.98
N ALA A 39 -2.80 -14.02 -17.46
CA ALA A 39 -3.76 -13.07 -16.90
C ALA A 39 -5.19 -13.46 -17.33
N VAL A 40 -6.05 -13.75 -16.36
CA VAL A 40 -7.43 -14.20 -16.60
C VAL A 40 -8.39 -13.08 -16.24
N TYR A 41 -8.96 -12.42 -17.24
CA TYR A 41 -9.99 -11.39 -17.05
C TYR A 41 -11.31 -12.02 -16.59
N PRO A 42 -12.16 -11.30 -15.83
CA PRO A 42 -13.50 -11.77 -15.51
C PRO A 42 -14.29 -12.10 -16.79
N ASP A 43 -15.22 -13.06 -16.72
CA ASP A 43 -15.96 -13.57 -17.90
C ASP A 43 -16.64 -12.45 -18.70
N GLU A 44 -17.23 -11.49 -18.01
CA GLU A 44 -17.88 -10.29 -18.59
C GLU A 44 -16.91 -9.32 -19.29
N TYR A 45 -15.60 -9.47 -19.07
CA TYR A 45 -14.54 -8.68 -19.68
C TYR A 45 -13.51 -9.54 -20.43
N ALA A 46 -13.85 -10.78 -20.81
CA ALA A 46 -12.92 -11.67 -21.50
C ALA A 46 -12.35 -11.07 -22.81
N GLU A 47 -13.10 -10.16 -23.46
CA GLU A 47 -12.68 -9.44 -24.66
C GLU A 47 -11.59 -8.37 -24.43
N TYR A 48 -11.32 -8.00 -23.17
CA TYR A 48 -10.25 -7.05 -22.82
C TYR A 48 -8.86 -7.68 -22.89
N LEU A 49 -8.75 -9.00 -23.04
CA LEU A 49 -7.48 -9.69 -23.18
C LEU A 49 -6.66 -9.09 -24.31
N ARG A 50 -5.44 -8.65 -23.99
CA ARG A 50 -4.54 -7.96 -24.93
C ARG A 50 -3.06 -8.25 -24.66
N GLU A 51 -2.27 -8.05 -25.70
CA GLU A 51 -0.81 -8.05 -25.60
C GLU A 51 -0.32 -6.76 -24.93
N GLY A 52 0.86 -6.82 -24.34
CA GLY A 52 1.55 -5.63 -23.82
C GLY A 52 1.25 -5.27 -22.36
N VAL A 53 0.37 -6.02 -21.68
CA VAL A 53 0.07 -5.83 -20.24
C VAL A 53 1.29 -6.21 -19.41
N THR A 54 1.66 -5.36 -18.46
CA THR A 54 2.86 -5.59 -17.65
C THR A 54 2.58 -6.59 -16.54
N VAL A 55 3.39 -7.65 -16.50
CA VAL A 55 3.45 -8.61 -15.39
C VAL A 55 4.74 -8.35 -14.62
N LYS A 56 4.63 -8.10 -13.32
CA LYS A 56 5.76 -7.93 -12.40
C LYS A 56 5.85 -9.15 -11.48
N ILE A 57 7.07 -9.66 -11.28
CA ILE A 57 7.36 -10.71 -10.32
C ILE A 57 8.43 -10.22 -9.35
N GLU A 58 8.25 -10.49 -8.06
CA GLU A 58 9.21 -10.23 -7.01
C GLU A 58 9.57 -11.53 -6.28
N ASP A 59 10.87 -11.81 -6.12
CA ASP A 59 11.37 -12.85 -5.22
C ASP A 59 11.21 -12.38 -3.78
N VAL A 60 10.33 -13.03 -3.01
CA VAL A 60 9.94 -12.60 -1.66
C VAL A 60 11.13 -12.64 -0.68
N ASP A 61 12.07 -13.58 -0.87
CA ASP A 61 13.20 -13.76 0.03
C ASP A 61 14.37 -12.84 -0.34
N ARG A 62 14.59 -12.62 -1.63
CA ARG A 62 15.75 -11.87 -2.15
C ARG A 62 15.44 -10.41 -2.47
N GLY A 63 14.17 -10.03 -2.60
CA GLY A 63 13.72 -8.69 -3.00
C GLY A 63 14.01 -8.32 -4.46
N ASN A 64 14.47 -9.28 -5.28
CA ASN A 64 14.71 -9.05 -6.70
C ASN A 64 13.38 -8.93 -7.44
N SER A 65 13.25 -7.93 -8.32
CA SER A 65 12.05 -7.75 -9.14
C SER A 65 12.33 -7.85 -10.64
N TYR A 66 11.39 -8.46 -11.34
CA TYR A 66 11.44 -8.74 -12.77
C TYR A 66 10.14 -8.24 -13.41
N ARG A 67 10.19 -7.81 -14.66
CA ARG A 67 9.02 -7.36 -15.41
C ARG A 67 9.08 -7.92 -16.83
N THR A 68 7.92 -8.35 -17.33
CA THR A 68 7.74 -8.70 -18.73
C THR A 68 6.33 -8.30 -19.18
N LYS A 69 6.05 -8.42 -20.47
CA LYS A 69 4.74 -8.09 -21.06
C LYS A 69 4.02 -9.34 -21.53
N THR A 70 2.69 -9.32 -21.50
CA THR A 70 1.85 -10.38 -22.04
C THR A 70 1.97 -10.45 -23.57
N ASP A 71 1.89 -11.66 -24.11
CA ASP A 71 1.65 -11.93 -25.52
C ASP A 71 0.16 -11.75 -25.89
N LYS A 72 -0.20 -12.06 -27.15
CA LYS A 72 -1.59 -11.99 -27.64
C LYS A 72 -2.57 -12.93 -26.95
N LYS A 73 -2.08 -13.90 -26.18
CA LYS A 73 -2.89 -14.82 -25.38
C LYS A 73 -2.95 -14.39 -23.91
N GLY A 74 -2.51 -13.17 -23.58
CA GLY A 74 -2.50 -12.68 -22.20
C GLY A 74 -1.45 -13.38 -21.33
N THR A 75 -0.43 -13.99 -21.92
CA THR A 75 0.54 -14.83 -21.21
C THR A 75 1.91 -14.19 -21.16
N ALA A 76 2.55 -14.25 -20.00
CA ALA A 76 3.89 -13.76 -19.71
C ALA A 76 4.76 -14.91 -19.20
N GLN A 77 6.00 -15.02 -19.71
CA GLN A 77 6.92 -16.10 -19.32
C GLN A 77 8.15 -15.54 -18.61
N PHE A 78 8.53 -16.18 -17.52
CA PHE A 78 9.74 -15.87 -16.74
C PHE A 78 10.59 -17.13 -16.60
N SER A 79 11.91 -16.96 -16.58
CA SER A 79 12.87 -17.99 -16.23
C SER A 79 13.48 -17.63 -14.87
N LEU A 80 13.11 -18.38 -13.84
CA LEU A 80 13.34 -18.04 -12.43
C LEU A 80 13.96 -19.22 -11.69
N THR A 81 14.71 -18.96 -10.62
CA THR A 81 15.21 -20.03 -9.76
C THR A 81 14.11 -20.58 -8.85
N ASN A 82 14.41 -21.64 -8.10
CA ASN A 82 13.54 -22.05 -7.00
C ASN A 82 13.36 -20.92 -5.99
N GLY A 83 12.11 -20.68 -5.59
CA GLY A 83 11.80 -19.60 -4.68
C GLY A 83 10.32 -19.42 -4.41
N ILE A 84 10.04 -18.39 -3.61
CA ILE A 84 8.69 -17.92 -3.31
C ILE A 84 8.56 -16.56 -3.97
N TYR A 85 7.53 -16.43 -4.79
CA TYR A 85 7.34 -15.29 -5.67
C TYR A 85 6.01 -14.57 -5.39
N ARG A 86 6.04 -13.26 -5.57
CA ARG A 86 4.86 -12.40 -5.65
C ARG A 86 4.64 -11.97 -7.09
N ILE A 87 3.47 -12.25 -7.63
CA ILE A 87 3.11 -12.00 -9.03
C ILE A 87 2.04 -10.90 -9.07
N GLN A 88 2.29 -9.84 -9.81
CA GLN A 88 1.42 -8.67 -9.95
C GLN A 88 1.10 -8.41 -11.41
N VAL A 89 -0.17 -8.22 -11.72
CA VAL A 89 -0.67 -7.75 -13.01
C VAL A 89 -1.57 -6.55 -12.75
N SER A 90 -1.31 -5.46 -13.48
CA SER A 90 -2.17 -4.28 -13.47
C SER A 90 -2.39 -3.84 -14.92
N ASP A 91 -3.67 -3.75 -15.31
CA ASP A 91 -4.09 -3.27 -16.62
C ASP A 91 -5.14 -2.17 -16.46
N LYS A 92 -4.83 -0.96 -16.96
CA LYS A 92 -5.75 0.18 -17.01
C LYS A 92 -6.12 0.45 -18.47
N ASN A 93 -7.41 0.54 -18.76
CA ASN A 93 -7.93 0.91 -20.07
C ASN A 93 -9.12 1.88 -19.91
N GLY A 94 -8.88 3.17 -20.10
CA GLY A 94 -9.85 4.22 -19.76
C GLY A 94 -10.21 4.15 -18.28
N THR A 95 -11.51 4.06 -17.97
CA THR A 95 -12.03 3.95 -16.60
C THR A 95 -12.02 2.52 -16.04
N HIS A 96 -11.66 1.51 -16.85
CA HIS A 96 -11.61 0.12 -16.42
C HIS A 96 -10.22 -0.21 -15.89
N ILE A 97 -10.17 -0.73 -14.66
CA ILE A 97 -8.95 -1.18 -14.00
C ILE A 97 -9.09 -2.68 -13.74
N PHE A 98 -8.09 -3.45 -14.14
CA PHE A 98 -8.00 -4.88 -13.90
C PHE A 98 -6.72 -5.19 -13.14
N ASN A 99 -6.84 -5.74 -11.93
CA ASN A 99 -5.67 -6.11 -11.14
C ASN A 99 -5.71 -7.57 -10.69
N GLY A 100 -4.54 -8.17 -10.67
CA GLY A 100 -4.30 -9.47 -10.08
C GLY A 100 -3.05 -9.42 -9.22
N LEU A 101 -3.12 -10.02 -8.05
CA LEU A 101 -1.95 -10.32 -7.23
C LEU A 101 -2.07 -11.74 -6.70
N ALA A 102 -1.01 -12.51 -6.89
CA ALA A 102 -0.79 -13.76 -6.16
C ALA A 102 0.48 -13.60 -5.31
N ASP A 103 0.31 -13.66 -3.99
CA ASP A 103 1.43 -13.60 -3.05
C ASP A 103 1.81 -15.00 -2.55
N ASN A 104 3.10 -15.23 -2.30
CA ASN A 104 3.68 -16.51 -1.88
C ASN A 104 3.53 -17.69 -2.88
N VAL A 105 3.51 -17.43 -4.19
CA VAL A 105 3.52 -18.49 -5.21
C VAL A 105 4.85 -19.25 -5.16
N LYS A 106 4.79 -20.58 -4.97
CA LYS A 106 6.00 -21.39 -4.79
C LYS A 106 6.43 -22.05 -6.11
N LEU A 107 7.59 -21.66 -6.62
CA LEU A 107 8.23 -22.33 -7.77
C LEU A 107 9.29 -23.30 -7.25
N ALA A 108 9.09 -24.60 -7.48
CA ALA A 108 9.96 -25.65 -6.95
C ALA A 108 10.18 -26.80 -7.94
N ASN A 109 11.43 -26.96 -8.39
CA ASN A 109 11.98 -28.12 -9.10
C ASN A 109 11.22 -28.53 -10.38
N SER A 110 10.40 -27.64 -10.95
CA SER A 110 9.65 -27.88 -12.18
C SER A 110 9.08 -26.58 -12.74
N ASP A 111 8.83 -26.58 -14.04
CA ASP A 111 8.09 -25.52 -14.70
C ASP A 111 6.66 -25.44 -14.16
N MET A 112 6.14 -24.22 -14.03
CA MET A 112 4.80 -23.95 -13.53
C MET A 112 4.03 -23.08 -14.52
N THR A 113 2.77 -23.44 -14.77
CA THR A 113 1.79 -22.53 -15.36
C THR A 113 0.87 -22.04 -14.26
N PHE A 114 0.72 -20.72 -14.15
CA PHE A 114 -0.09 -20.06 -13.14
C PHE A 114 -1.11 -19.15 -13.82
N SER A 115 -2.39 -19.46 -13.64
CA SER A 115 -3.47 -18.57 -14.07
C SER A 115 -3.76 -17.59 -12.94
N LEU A 116 -3.60 -16.30 -13.22
CA LEU A 116 -3.86 -15.22 -12.26
C LEU A 116 -5.21 -14.56 -12.60
N PRO A 117 -6.27 -14.82 -11.82
CA PRO A 117 -7.53 -14.10 -11.96
C PRO A 117 -7.32 -12.61 -11.70
N LEU A 118 -7.83 -11.78 -12.60
CA LEU A 118 -7.90 -10.33 -12.45
C LEU A 118 -9.27 -9.95 -11.88
N THR A 119 -9.29 -8.93 -11.04
CA THR A 119 -10.50 -8.30 -10.54
C THR A 119 -10.74 -7.01 -11.31
N HIS A 120 -11.95 -6.82 -11.83
CA HIS A 120 -12.38 -5.57 -12.43
C HIS A 120 -12.79 -4.54 -11.36
N SER A 121 -12.40 -3.29 -11.57
CA SER A 121 -12.77 -2.14 -10.76
C SER A 121 -12.82 -0.87 -11.62
N ARG A 122 -13.34 0.20 -11.03
CA ARG A 122 -13.28 1.57 -11.58
C ARG A 122 -12.45 2.43 -10.64
N ALA A 123 -11.85 3.50 -11.17
CA ALA A 123 -11.11 4.47 -10.37
C ALA A 123 -12.00 5.01 -9.23
N GLY A 124 -11.41 5.14 -8.03
CA GLY A 124 -12.08 5.70 -6.87
C GLY A 124 -12.41 7.18 -7.04
N THR A 125 -13.54 7.61 -6.48
CA THR A 125 -13.95 9.03 -6.53
C THR A 125 -13.20 9.87 -5.49
N ILE A 126 -13.21 9.44 -4.23
CA ILE A 126 -12.35 9.97 -3.17
C ILE A 126 -11.25 8.94 -2.93
N ILE A 127 -9.99 9.38 -2.98
CA ILE A 127 -8.81 8.52 -2.84
C ILE A 127 -7.84 9.07 -1.79
N ILE A 128 -6.93 8.23 -1.32
CA ILE A 128 -5.82 8.56 -0.43
C ILE A 128 -4.69 9.15 -1.27
N LYS A 129 -4.45 10.45 -1.13
CA LYS A 129 -3.36 11.17 -1.81
C LYS A 129 -2.03 11.05 -1.08
N GLU A 130 -2.05 11.12 0.24
CA GLU A 130 -0.83 11.05 1.05
C GLU A 130 -1.06 10.37 2.39
N ILE A 131 -0.09 9.56 2.82
CA ILE A 131 0.00 9.01 4.16
C ILE A 131 1.31 9.48 4.80
N TYR A 132 1.19 10.21 5.91
CA TYR A 132 2.31 10.54 6.77
C TYR A 132 2.15 9.83 8.11
N CYS A 133 2.96 8.79 8.32
CA CYS A 133 2.88 7.95 9.52
C CYS A 133 4.21 7.76 10.27
N GLY A 134 5.34 8.06 9.61
CA GLY A 134 6.70 7.84 10.12
C GLY A 134 7.14 8.74 11.26
N GLY A 135 6.55 9.93 11.39
CA GLY A 135 6.99 10.93 12.36
C GLY A 135 8.36 11.55 12.03
N CYS A 136 8.93 12.27 12.99
CA CYS A 136 10.18 13.03 12.85
C CYS A 136 11.07 12.93 14.11
N LYS A 137 12.26 13.54 14.06
CA LYS A 137 13.06 13.77 15.27
C LYS A 137 12.51 14.94 16.08
N LYS A 138 12.66 14.89 17.41
CA LYS A 138 12.24 15.93 18.35
C LYS A 138 13.16 17.16 18.35
N LEU A 139 13.91 17.44 17.28
CA LEU A 139 14.86 18.54 17.27
C LEU A 139 14.17 19.85 17.69
N PRO A 140 14.83 20.70 18.53
CA PRO A 140 16.19 20.57 19.04
C PRO A 140 16.37 19.62 20.25
N LEU A 141 15.28 19.00 20.75
CA LEU A 141 15.34 18.02 21.83
C LEU A 141 15.80 16.65 21.33
N GLU A 142 16.36 15.84 22.24
CA GLU A 142 16.70 14.45 21.96
C GLU A 142 15.42 13.58 21.87
N GLY A 143 15.43 12.63 20.94
CA GLY A 143 14.41 11.61 20.79
C GLY A 143 13.54 11.73 19.54
N ASP A 144 12.53 10.88 19.50
CA ASP A 144 11.64 10.68 18.35
C ASP A 144 10.22 11.18 18.63
N TYR A 145 9.55 11.65 17.59
CA TYR A 145 8.17 12.14 17.63
C TYR A 145 7.31 11.45 16.57
N GLN A 146 6.06 11.15 16.92
CA GLN A 146 5.15 10.39 16.08
C GLN A 146 3.68 10.79 16.20
N SER A 147 3.34 11.83 16.95
CA SER A 147 1.91 12.18 17.11
C SER A 147 1.39 13.08 15.98
N ASP A 148 2.23 13.39 15.01
CA ASP A 148 2.00 14.27 13.87
C ASP A 148 1.45 13.56 12.63
N LYS A 149 0.90 12.35 12.79
CA LYS A 149 0.41 11.55 11.67
C LYS A 149 -0.84 12.15 11.04
N TYR A 150 -0.90 12.09 9.72
CA TYR A 150 -2.08 12.48 8.96
C TYR A 150 -2.27 11.65 7.70
N ILE A 151 -3.46 11.74 7.14
CA ILE A 151 -3.81 11.26 5.79
C ILE A 151 -4.42 12.42 5.02
N ILE A 152 -4.08 12.56 3.74
CA ILE A 152 -4.75 13.47 2.81
C ILE A 152 -5.65 12.63 1.92
N LEU A 153 -6.94 12.94 1.92
CA LEU A 153 -7.90 12.46 0.94
C LEU A 153 -8.00 13.49 -0.20
N HIS A 154 -8.33 13.03 -1.40
CA HIS A 154 -8.43 13.86 -2.58
C HIS A 154 -9.67 13.48 -3.39
N ASN A 155 -10.42 14.45 -3.87
CA ASN A 155 -11.49 14.21 -4.83
C ASN A 155 -10.91 14.08 -6.24
N ASN A 156 -10.78 12.84 -6.70
CA ASN A 156 -10.28 12.50 -8.03
C ASN A 156 -11.38 12.56 -9.11
N ASP A 157 -12.64 12.75 -8.72
CA ASP A 157 -13.79 12.83 -9.62
C ASP A 157 -13.98 14.25 -10.15
N SER A 158 -14.62 14.34 -11.33
CA SER A 158 -15.06 15.58 -11.97
C SER A 158 -16.27 16.23 -11.31
N GLU A 159 -16.93 15.50 -10.41
CA GLU A 159 -18.11 15.96 -9.68
C GLU A 159 -17.79 16.23 -8.20
N VAL A 160 -18.58 17.12 -7.59
CA VAL A 160 -18.49 17.39 -6.15
C VAL A 160 -18.84 16.13 -5.37
N GLN A 161 -17.89 15.67 -4.54
CA GLN A 161 -18.11 14.57 -3.61
C GLN A 161 -18.44 15.12 -2.21
N TYR A 162 -19.03 14.28 -1.37
CA TYR A 162 -19.35 14.65 0.01
C TYR A 162 -18.74 13.64 0.98
N LEU A 163 -17.94 14.14 1.93
CA LEU A 163 -17.25 13.31 2.92
C LEU A 163 -18.22 12.71 3.94
N ASP A 164 -19.43 13.26 4.08
CA ASP A 164 -20.44 12.79 5.03
C ASP A 164 -20.63 11.26 4.98
N SER A 165 -20.60 10.64 6.17
CA SER A 165 -20.70 9.19 6.38
C SER A 165 -19.57 8.33 5.81
N LEU A 166 -18.56 8.92 5.15
CA LEU A 166 -17.34 8.20 4.76
C LEU A 166 -16.65 7.67 6.03
N CYS A 167 -16.16 6.43 5.96
CA CYS A 167 -15.50 5.77 7.07
C CYS A 167 -14.01 5.58 6.77
N PHE A 168 -13.22 5.55 7.85
CA PHE A 168 -11.78 5.33 7.85
C PHE A 168 -11.44 4.23 8.87
N GLY A 169 -10.52 3.34 8.50
CA GLY A 169 -10.01 2.30 9.39
C GLY A 169 -8.67 1.71 8.94
N ALA A 170 -7.88 1.25 9.91
CA ALA A 170 -6.70 0.43 9.66
C ALA A 170 -7.05 -1.06 9.72
N LEU A 171 -6.32 -1.92 9.01
CA LEU A 171 -6.55 -3.37 8.99
C LEU A 171 -5.67 -4.12 10.01
N ASP A 172 -6.15 -5.27 10.48
CA ASP A 172 -5.35 -6.25 11.22
C ASP A 172 -4.52 -7.13 10.26
N PRO A 173 -3.27 -7.48 10.61
CA PRO A 173 -2.47 -6.90 11.69
C PRO A 173 -2.02 -5.46 11.45
N TYR A 174 -1.82 -4.71 12.53
CA TYR A 174 -1.32 -3.33 12.48
C TYR A 174 -0.04 -3.17 11.65
N ASN A 175 0.84 -4.17 11.71
CA ASN A 175 2.15 -4.14 11.07
C ASN A 175 2.23 -5.23 10.00
N SER A 176 2.74 -4.88 8.81
CA SER A 176 2.83 -5.78 7.65
C SER A 176 3.69 -7.02 7.90
N HIS A 177 4.69 -6.92 8.77
CA HIS A 177 5.59 -8.04 9.07
C HIS A 177 5.07 -8.98 10.19
N SER A 178 3.86 -8.71 10.72
CA SER A 178 3.23 -9.56 11.73
C SER A 178 2.48 -10.73 11.08
N THR A 179 2.21 -11.78 11.86
CA THR A 179 1.38 -12.89 11.39
C THR A 179 -0.01 -12.41 11.00
N ASN A 180 -0.36 -12.57 9.73
CA ASN A 180 -1.71 -12.34 9.24
C ASN A 180 -2.54 -13.62 9.41
N VAL A 181 -3.44 -13.62 10.39
CA VAL A 181 -4.29 -14.78 10.74
C VAL A 181 -5.56 -14.89 9.88
N TRP A 182 -5.79 -13.93 8.98
CA TRP A 182 -6.99 -13.86 8.16
C TRP A 182 -6.85 -14.53 6.81
N VAL A 183 -5.61 -14.75 6.37
CA VAL A 183 -5.29 -15.37 5.08
C VAL A 183 -4.98 -16.84 5.25
N THR A 184 -5.28 -17.62 4.22
CA THR A 184 -4.86 -19.02 4.10
C THR A 184 -3.97 -19.19 2.86
N GLN A 185 -3.53 -20.42 2.59
CA GLN A 185 -2.76 -20.73 1.38
C GLN A 185 -3.51 -21.74 0.52
N ASP A 186 -3.42 -21.55 -0.80
CA ASP A 186 -3.83 -22.54 -1.78
C ASP A 186 -2.87 -23.74 -1.74
N GLU A 187 -3.40 -24.96 -1.60
CA GLU A 187 -2.58 -26.16 -1.40
C GLU A 187 -1.70 -26.51 -2.60
N MET A 188 -2.15 -26.18 -3.81
CA MET A 188 -1.48 -26.55 -5.06
C MET A 188 -0.39 -25.55 -5.44
N THR A 189 -0.69 -24.26 -5.32
CA THR A 189 0.17 -23.16 -5.79
C THR A 189 0.95 -22.47 -4.67
N GLY A 190 0.50 -22.63 -3.42
CA GLY A 190 1.00 -21.87 -2.26
C GLY A 190 0.48 -20.43 -2.19
N ALA A 191 -0.31 -19.99 -3.18
CA ALA A 191 -0.80 -18.62 -3.28
C ALA A 191 -1.65 -18.23 -2.06
N THR A 192 -1.49 -17.00 -1.62
CA THR A 192 -2.22 -16.45 -0.47
C THR A 192 -3.68 -16.22 -0.85
N ILE A 193 -4.60 -16.79 -0.07
CA ILE A 193 -6.05 -16.62 -0.22
C ILE A 193 -6.52 -15.61 0.82
N PHE A 194 -7.13 -14.53 0.35
CA PHE A 194 -7.70 -13.47 1.21
C PHE A 194 -9.16 -13.78 1.57
N PRO A 195 -9.63 -13.34 2.74
CA PRO A 195 -11.04 -13.40 3.07
C PRO A 195 -11.87 -12.47 2.17
N ASP A 196 -13.18 -12.69 2.15
CA ASP A 196 -14.17 -11.88 1.41
C ASP A 196 -14.53 -10.55 2.11
N PHE A 197 -13.71 -10.12 3.08
CA PHE A 197 -13.90 -8.88 3.84
C PHE A 197 -12.55 -8.26 4.22
N ALA A 198 -12.53 -6.95 4.47
CA ALA A 198 -11.40 -6.25 5.06
C ALA A 198 -11.53 -6.28 6.61
N PRO A 199 -10.54 -6.83 7.36
CA PRO A 199 -10.60 -6.92 8.82
C PRO A 199 -10.18 -5.60 9.49
N VAL A 200 -11.10 -4.64 9.62
CA VAL A 200 -10.80 -3.36 10.30
C VAL A 200 -10.57 -3.59 11.79
N ILE A 201 -9.43 -3.14 12.29
CA ILE A 201 -9.03 -3.30 13.69
C ILE A 201 -9.34 -2.06 14.53
N GLN A 202 -9.55 -2.30 15.82
CA GLN A 202 -9.64 -1.32 16.90
C GLN A 202 -10.85 -0.41 16.89
N CYS A 203 -11.13 0.29 15.80
CA CYS A 203 -12.31 1.13 15.66
C CYS A 203 -12.58 1.52 14.22
N ILE A 204 -13.81 1.96 13.97
CA ILE A 204 -14.19 2.68 12.75
C ILE A 204 -14.38 4.14 13.10
N TRP A 205 -13.68 5.01 12.38
CA TRP A 205 -13.93 6.44 12.38
C TRP A 205 -14.86 6.80 11.23
N GLN A 206 -15.73 7.78 11.43
CA GLN A 206 -16.67 8.24 10.40
C GLN A 206 -16.78 9.76 10.38
N PHE A 207 -16.76 10.34 9.19
CA PHE A 207 -17.13 11.73 8.97
C PHE A 207 -18.58 11.98 9.38
N GLY A 208 -18.82 13.04 10.15
CA GLY A 208 -20.16 13.45 10.55
C GLY A 208 -20.96 14.05 9.40
N GLY A 209 -21.91 14.93 9.74
CA GLY A 209 -22.71 15.65 8.76
C GLY A 209 -24.03 14.98 8.41
N THR A 210 -24.73 15.58 7.44
CA THR A 210 -26.13 15.26 7.08
C THR A 210 -26.29 14.71 5.67
N GLY A 211 -25.16 14.42 5.00
CA GLY A 211 -25.08 13.96 3.61
C GLY A 211 -24.60 15.03 2.63
N LYS A 212 -24.59 16.31 3.04
CA LYS A 212 -24.12 17.45 2.23
C LYS A 212 -23.32 18.49 3.02
N SER A 213 -22.87 18.15 4.23
CA SER A 213 -22.22 19.10 5.13
C SER A 213 -20.78 19.40 4.74
N PHE A 214 -20.08 18.42 4.15
CA PHE A 214 -18.66 18.53 3.82
C PHE A 214 -18.42 18.23 2.34
N PRO A 215 -18.73 19.20 1.44
CA PRO A 215 -18.42 19.07 0.02
C PRO A 215 -16.90 19.10 -0.20
N LEU A 216 -16.44 18.32 -1.17
CA LEU A 216 -15.08 18.32 -1.68
C LEU A 216 -15.14 18.54 -3.20
N GLN A 217 -14.65 19.68 -3.67
CA GLN A 217 -14.65 20.02 -5.10
C GLN A 217 -13.69 19.13 -5.89
N PRO A 218 -13.85 19.00 -7.22
CA PRO A 218 -12.86 18.31 -8.06
C PRO A 218 -11.44 18.84 -7.83
N GLY A 219 -10.50 17.94 -7.53
CA GLY A 219 -9.12 18.27 -7.22
C GLY A 219 -8.87 18.83 -5.81
N GLU A 220 -9.89 18.92 -4.95
CA GLU A 220 -9.74 19.42 -3.57
C GLU A 220 -9.31 18.31 -2.61
N ASP A 221 -8.55 18.71 -1.58
CA ASP A 221 -8.00 17.84 -0.55
C ASP A 221 -8.74 17.99 0.78
N ALA A 222 -8.84 16.88 1.52
CA ALA A 222 -9.28 16.87 2.91
C ALA A 222 -8.24 16.17 3.79
N VAL A 223 -7.85 16.82 4.89
CA VAL A 223 -6.82 16.29 5.80
C VAL A 223 -7.47 15.65 7.02
N ILE A 224 -7.01 14.46 7.39
CA ILE A 224 -7.36 13.75 8.62
C ILE A 224 -6.13 13.66 9.52
N ALA A 225 -6.12 14.39 10.63
CA ALA A 225 -5.14 14.24 11.70
C ALA A 225 -5.46 13.02 12.57
N ILE A 226 -4.48 12.11 12.74
CA ILE A 226 -4.69 10.81 13.39
C ILE A 226 -4.44 10.86 14.90
N ASN A 227 -3.42 11.62 15.35
CA ASN A 227 -2.98 11.67 16.75
C ASN A 227 -3.00 13.09 17.34
N GLY A 228 -3.95 13.91 16.87
CA GLY A 228 -4.22 15.27 17.34
C GLY A 228 -4.09 16.31 16.23
N ALA A 229 -5.04 17.23 16.16
CA ALA A 229 -4.99 18.38 15.25
C ALA A 229 -4.49 19.60 16.03
N ILE A 230 -3.18 19.67 16.23
CA ILE A 230 -2.48 20.76 16.92
C ILE A 230 -1.32 21.27 16.05
N ASP A 231 -0.71 22.38 16.45
CA ASP A 231 0.55 22.81 15.85
C ASP A 231 1.72 22.01 16.45
N HIS A 232 2.08 20.88 15.84
CA HIS A 232 3.22 20.07 16.29
C HIS A 232 4.56 20.76 15.96
N ALA A 233 4.60 21.53 14.87
CA ALA A 233 5.79 22.27 14.44
C ALA A 233 6.21 23.34 15.45
N ALA A 234 5.27 23.90 16.21
CA ALA A 234 5.56 24.84 17.30
C ALA A 234 6.51 24.26 18.37
N GLN A 235 6.42 22.96 18.65
CA GLN A 235 7.31 22.29 19.61
C GLN A 235 8.48 21.58 18.93
N TYR A 236 8.24 20.99 17.76
CA TYR A 236 9.21 20.19 17.01
C TYR A 236 9.30 20.71 15.58
N PRO A 237 10.25 21.61 15.24
CA PRO A 237 10.29 22.27 13.94
C PRO A 237 10.47 21.36 12.72
N GLN A 238 10.75 20.06 12.89
CA GLN A 238 10.74 19.06 11.79
C GLN A 238 9.37 18.39 11.57
N SER A 239 8.39 18.75 12.40
CA SER A 239 7.02 18.22 12.34
C SER A 239 6.13 19.15 11.49
N VAL A 240 4.81 18.92 11.55
CA VAL A 240 3.80 19.62 10.75
C VAL A 240 2.81 20.39 11.62
N ASN A 241 2.18 21.42 11.05
CA ASN A 241 1.08 22.11 11.73
C ASN A 241 -0.26 21.55 11.26
N LEU A 242 -0.95 20.83 12.16
CA LEU A 242 -2.27 20.25 11.91
C LEU A 242 -3.42 21.07 12.53
N ASN A 243 -3.14 22.21 13.17
CA ASN A 243 -4.16 23.16 13.66
C ASN A 243 -4.54 24.15 12.56
N LYS A 244 -5.20 23.67 11.50
CA LYS A 244 -5.62 24.48 10.36
C LYS A 244 -7.14 24.41 10.18
N PRO A 245 -7.83 25.51 9.81
CA PRO A 245 -9.26 25.48 9.53
C PRO A 245 -9.63 24.42 8.49
N GLY A 246 -10.72 23.69 8.73
CA GLY A 246 -11.22 22.65 7.81
C GLY A 246 -10.55 21.28 7.93
N TYR A 247 -9.51 21.12 8.77
CA TYR A 247 -8.90 19.81 9.00
C TYR A 247 -9.77 18.95 9.91
N PHE A 248 -9.87 17.67 9.57
CA PHE A 248 -10.56 16.66 10.37
C PHE A 248 -9.61 16.00 11.36
N VAL A 249 -10.16 15.46 12.45
CA VAL A 249 -9.35 14.80 13.48
C VAL A 249 -10.03 13.57 14.05
N CYS A 250 -9.24 12.52 14.26
CA CYS A 250 -9.62 11.34 15.03
C CYS A 250 -9.62 11.66 16.55
N TYR A 251 -10.51 12.54 17.02
CA TYR A 251 -10.59 12.93 18.42
C TYR A 251 -11.86 12.43 19.10
N ASN A 252 -11.70 11.53 20.09
CA ASN A 252 -12.80 11.10 20.96
C ASN A 252 -12.26 10.75 22.35
N ASN A 253 -12.45 11.62 23.33
CA ASN A 253 -11.91 11.46 24.68
C ASN A 253 -12.61 10.38 25.52
N VAL A 254 -13.79 9.91 25.10
CA VAL A 254 -14.50 8.79 25.77
C VAL A 254 -13.82 7.47 25.43
N TYR A 255 -13.54 7.25 24.15
CA TYR A 255 -12.96 6.01 23.64
C TYR A 255 -11.43 6.01 23.67
N PHE A 256 -10.80 7.17 23.50
CA PHE A 256 -9.35 7.36 23.45
C PHE A 256 -8.90 8.50 24.39
N PRO A 257 -8.90 8.27 25.72
CA PRO A 257 -8.66 9.31 26.72
C PRO A 257 -7.19 9.74 26.86
N ASN A 258 -6.24 9.10 26.16
CA ASN A 258 -4.82 9.39 26.31
C ASN A 258 -4.43 10.70 25.61
N THR A 259 -4.36 11.78 26.38
CA THR A 259 -4.10 13.14 25.89
C THR A 259 -2.70 13.35 25.29
N LEU A 260 -1.77 12.40 25.47
CA LEU A 260 -0.46 12.45 24.80
C LEU A 260 -0.58 12.17 23.29
N TYR A 261 -1.54 11.34 22.91
CA TYR A 261 -1.79 10.92 21.52
C TYR A 261 -3.11 11.43 20.95
N HIS A 262 -3.99 11.95 21.81
CA HIS A 262 -5.28 12.53 21.49
C HIS A 262 -5.49 13.80 22.33
N PRO A 263 -4.62 14.83 22.19
CA PRO A 263 -4.82 16.10 22.87
C PRO A 263 -6.14 16.74 22.40
N ALA A 264 -6.68 17.66 23.20
CA ALA A 264 -7.77 18.50 22.74
C ALA A 264 -7.36 19.19 21.42
N PRO A 265 -8.19 19.16 20.36
CA PRO A 265 -7.89 19.85 19.11
C PRO A 265 -7.62 21.34 19.34
N GLY A 266 -6.78 21.92 18.49
CA GLY A 266 -6.43 23.34 18.54
C GLY A 266 -7.63 24.25 18.24
N ASP A 267 -7.44 25.54 18.49
CA ASP A 267 -8.48 26.57 18.39
C ASP A 267 -9.02 26.82 16.98
N GLN A 268 -8.35 26.32 15.93
CA GLN A 268 -8.81 26.42 14.54
C GLN A 268 -9.70 25.23 14.12
N ILE A 269 -9.81 24.20 14.96
CA ILE A 269 -10.56 22.97 14.65
C ILE A 269 -11.96 23.08 15.25
N THR A 270 -12.96 23.11 14.39
CA THR A 270 -14.36 23.14 14.81
C THR A 270 -14.87 21.75 15.17
N SER A 271 -15.81 21.67 16.12
CA SER A 271 -16.28 20.39 16.67
C SER A 271 -16.96 19.47 15.65
N ASP A 272 -17.49 20.03 14.57
CA ASP A 272 -18.09 19.28 13.46
C ASP A 272 -17.04 18.58 12.56
N HIS A 273 -15.76 18.93 12.71
CA HIS A 273 -14.63 18.26 12.04
C HIS A 273 -13.99 17.17 12.93
N HIS A 274 -14.56 16.90 14.11
CA HIS A 274 -14.20 15.73 14.89
C HIS A 274 -14.87 14.48 14.30
N LEU A 275 -14.08 13.50 13.90
CA LEU A 275 -14.61 12.23 13.39
C LEU A 275 -15.33 11.46 14.52
N ASN A 276 -16.45 10.84 14.17
CA ASN A 276 -17.20 10.00 15.08
C ASN A 276 -16.55 8.62 15.20
N VAL A 277 -16.51 8.06 16.41
CA VAL A 277 -16.22 6.64 16.60
C VAL A 277 -17.52 5.87 16.48
N VAL A 278 -17.67 5.07 15.41
CA VAL A 278 -18.86 4.23 15.20
C VAL A 278 -18.87 3.07 16.19
N ILE A 279 -17.71 2.43 16.34
CA ILE A 279 -17.49 1.32 17.26
C ILE A 279 -16.01 1.27 17.64
N LYS A 280 -15.71 0.88 18.88
CA LYS A 280 -14.36 0.56 19.35
C LYS A 280 -14.31 -0.90 19.83
N THR A 281 -13.50 -1.71 19.17
CA THR A 281 -13.24 -3.12 19.50
C THR A 281 -11.93 -3.32 20.25
N GLY A 282 -10.95 -2.42 20.09
CA GLY A 282 -9.63 -2.55 20.71
C GLY A 282 -9.55 -1.99 22.12
N GLN A 283 -8.63 -2.52 22.93
CA GLN A 283 -8.48 -2.16 24.34
C GLN A 283 -7.57 -0.94 24.60
N ALA A 284 -6.78 -0.50 23.61
CA ALA A 284 -5.86 0.62 23.80
C ALA A 284 -6.60 1.93 24.14
N ASN A 285 -5.92 2.81 24.88
CA ASN A 285 -6.43 4.12 25.29
C ASN A 285 -6.08 5.26 24.31
N ALA A 286 -5.39 4.93 23.21
CA ALA A 286 -5.11 5.79 22.07
C ALA A 286 -5.36 5.00 20.78
N TYR A 287 -5.84 5.66 19.74
CA TYR A 287 -5.94 5.06 18.41
C TYR A 287 -4.55 4.65 17.91
N SER A 288 -4.42 3.37 17.59
CA SER A 288 -3.21 2.69 17.17
C SER A 288 -3.16 2.69 15.66
N TYR A 289 -2.23 3.46 15.12
CA TYR A 289 -1.93 3.52 13.70
C TYR A 289 -0.44 3.28 13.51
N SER A 290 -0.09 2.27 12.71
CA SER A 290 1.32 1.86 12.56
C SER A 290 2.17 3.02 12.05
N ILE A 291 3.36 3.17 12.63
CA ILE A 291 4.28 4.25 12.26
C ILE A 291 5.15 3.89 11.04
N PHE A 292 5.15 2.63 10.63
CA PHE A 292 6.05 2.13 9.59
C PHE A 292 5.36 1.29 8.51
N SER A 293 4.15 0.79 8.75
CA SER A 293 3.45 -0.06 7.79
C SER A 293 1.94 -0.06 7.97
N PRO A 294 1.23 1.07 7.99
CA PRO A 294 -0.23 1.03 8.04
C PRO A 294 -0.82 0.34 6.80
N ALA A 295 -1.90 -0.42 6.98
CA ALA A 295 -2.80 -0.81 5.90
C ALA A 295 -4.12 -0.08 6.13
N THR A 296 -4.46 0.82 5.22
CA THR A 296 -5.53 1.78 5.42
C THR A 296 -6.57 1.65 4.34
N ILE A 297 -7.84 1.73 4.74
CA ILE A 297 -8.96 1.80 3.80
C ILE A 297 -9.87 2.99 4.14
N ILE A 298 -10.48 3.54 3.10
CA ILE A 298 -11.66 4.39 3.19
C ILE A 298 -12.83 3.67 2.54
N PHE A 299 -14.00 3.74 3.18
CA PHE A 299 -15.15 2.95 2.76
C PHE A 299 -16.46 3.64 3.12
N LYS A 300 -17.56 3.25 2.45
CA LYS A 300 -18.90 3.75 2.77
C LYS A 300 -19.89 2.60 2.72
N ALA A 301 -20.73 2.50 3.75
CA ALA A 301 -21.75 1.47 3.82
C ALA A 301 -22.75 1.59 2.66
N LYS A 302 -23.13 0.46 2.07
CA LYS A 302 -24.10 0.38 0.96
C LYS A 302 -25.36 -0.34 1.43
N GLY A 303 -26.53 0.23 1.13
CA GLY A 303 -27.82 -0.36 1.48
C GLY A 303 -28.18 -0.35 2.98
N THR A 304 -27.33 0.21 3.84
CA THR A 304 -27.54 0.38 5.29
C THR A 304 -26.66 1.51 5.83
N THR A 305 -26.84 1.90 7.09
CA THR A 305 -25.89 2.75 7.80
C THR A 305 -24.76 1.90 8.40
N ILE A 306 -23.57 2.49 8.61
CA ILE A 306 -22.49 1.76 9.27
C ILE A 306 -22.84 1.44 10.73
N GLN A 307 -23.64 2.29 11.38
CA GLN A 307 -24.15 2.10 12.74
C GLN A 307 -25.02 0.85 12.84
N ASP A 308 -25.99 0.68 11.93
CA ASP A 308 -26.84 -0.51 11.91
C ASP A 308 -26.05 -1.76 11.53
N TYR A 309 -25.09 -1.62 10.60
CA TYR A 309 -24.25 -2.73 10.18
C TYR A 309 -23.43 -3.32 11.33
N VAL A 310 -22.74 -2.51 12.13
CA VAL A 310 -21.89 -3.03 13.21
C VAL A 310 -22.67 -3.72 14.35
N LEU A 311 -23.97 -3.48 14.44
CA LEU A 311 -24.88 -4.17 15.37
C LEU A 311 -25.34 -5.54 14.85
N GLY A 312 -25.15 -5.81 13.55
CA GLY A 312 -25.53 -7.07 12.91
C GLY A 312 -24.69 -8.26 13.41
N ALA A 313 -25.35 -9.39 13.65
CA ALA A 313 -24.69 -10.61 14.08
C ALA A 313 -23.64 -11.07 13.06
N GLY A 314 -22.40 -11.31 13.53
CA GLY A 314 -21.31 -11.79 12.70
C GLY A 314 -20.52 -10.71 11.94
N ASN A 315 -20.88 -9.43 12.06
CA ASN A 315 -20.16 -8.32 11.43
C ASN A 315 -18.96 -7.86 12.26
N VAL A 316 -18.99 -8.09 13.57
CA VAL A 316 -17.85 -7.95 14.48
C VAL A 316 -17.48 -9.35 14.95
N ILE A 317 -16.23 -9.76 14.70
CA ILE A 317 -15.78 -11.14 14.96
C ILE A 317 -14.52 -11.16 15.81
N GLN A 318 -14.36 -12.22 16.58
CA GLN A 318 -13.16 -12.48 17.36
C GLN A 318 -11.97 -12.75 16.43
N LYS A 319 -10.82 -12.12 16.71
CA LYS A 319 -9.57 -12.44 16.03
C LYS A 319 -9.18 -13.89 16.36
N PRO A 320 -8.93 -14.76 15.34
CA PRO A 320 -8.45 -16.10 15.57
C PRO A 320 -7.19 -16.12 16.46
N GLY A 321 -7.21 -16.94 17.50
CA GLY A 321 -6.10 -17.05 18.46
C GLY A 321 -6.03 -15.93 19.52
N SER A 322 -6.95 -14.96 19.52
CA SER A 322 -7.09 -13.97 20.59
C SER A 322 -8.41 -14.16 21.33
N THR A 323 -8.43 -13.87 22.63
CA THR A 323 -9.64 -13.82 23.45
C THR A 323 -10.10 -12.38 23.74
N VAL A 324 -9.33 -11.37 23.30
CA VAL A 324 -9.58 -9.96 23.61
C VAL A 324 -9.69 -9.07 22.38
N ASP A 325 -9.08 -9.46 21.25
CA ASP A 325 -9.07 -8.65 20.04
C ASP A 325 -10.21 -9.04 19.10
N GLN A 326 -10.96 -8.06 18.62
CA GLN A 326 -12.00 -8.24 17.62
C GLN A 326 -11.75 -7.32 16.42
N VAL A 327 -12.19 -7.75 15.25
CA VAL A 327 -12.20 -6.95 14.03
C VAL A 327 -13.63 -6.74 13.54
N ILE A 328 -13.83 -5.65 12.82
CA ILE A 328 -15.06 -5.39 12.08
C ILE A 328 -14.84 -5.86 10.64
N LYS A 329 -15.72 -6.74 10.15
CA LYS A 329 -15.70 -7.20 8.76
C LYS A 329 -16.28 -6.12 7.86
N ILE A 330 -15.48 -5.50 7.00
CA ILE A 330 -15.99 -4.58 5.98
C ILE A 330 -16.09 -5.32 4.65
N PRO A 331 -17.28 -5.38 4.01
CA PRO A 331 -17.42 -5.96 2.68
C PRO A 331 -16.45 -5.28 1.69
N LEU A 332 -15.75 -6.07 0.89
CA LEU A 332 -14.73 -5.53 -0.03
C LEU A 332 -15.33 -4.53 -1.03
N ASP A 333 -16.57 -4.73 -1.44
CA ASP A 333 -17.28 -3.84 -2.37
C ASP A 333 -17.68 -2.49 -1.75
N TRP A 334 -17.58 -2.32 -0.43
CA TRP A 334 -17.82 -1.04 0.24
C TRP A 334 -16.59 -0.14 0.27
N VAL A 335 -15.41 -0.71 0.05
CA VAL A 335 -14.15 0.02 0.03
C VAL A 335 -14.10 0.90 -1.20
N ILE A 336 -13.79 2.17 -1.00
CA ILE A 336 -13.65 3.17 -2.05
C ILE A 336 -12.19 3.23 -2.50
N ASP A 337 -11.27 3.21 -1.54
CA ASP A 337 -9.83 3.19 -1.80
C ASP A 337 -9.09 2.58 -0.61
N GLY A 338 -7.90 2.05 -0.87
CA GLY A 338 -7.03 1.48 0.15
C GLY A 338 -5.57 1.49 -0.26
N ALA A 339 -4.70 1.68 0.73
CA ALA A 339 -3.25 1.73 0.52
C ALA A 339 -2.53 0.80 1.50
N GLU A 340 -1.73 -0.10 0.94
CA GLU A 340 -0.87 -1.04 1.66
C GLU A 340 0.55 -0.47 1.81
N VAL A 341 0.98 -0.24 3.05
CA VAL A 341 2.35 0.18 3.35
C VAL A 341 3.15 -0.96 3.93
N TYR A 342 4.32 -1.24 3.37
CA TYR A 342 5.29 -2.19 3.89
C TYR A 342 6.43 -1.50 4.63
N TYR A 343 6.92 -2.19 5.66
CA TYR A 343 8.11 -1.76 6.38
C TYR A 343 9.38 -2.13 5.60
N GLY A 344 10.13 -1.14 5.12
CA GLY A 344 11.36 -1.36 4.36
C GLY A 344 12.47 -2.08 5.15
N GLY A 345 12.42 -2.05 6.49
CA GLY A 345 13.35 -2.77 7.35
C GLY A 345 13.02 -4.25 7.57
N SER A 346 12.03 -4.82 6.86
CA SER A 346 11.65 -6.22 6.98
C SER A 346 11.54 -6.91 5.62
N SER A 347 12.02 -8.15 5.54
CA SER A 347 11.74 -9.07 4.43
C SER A 347 10.50 -9.94 4.68
N SER A 348 9.93 -9.92 5.88
CA SER A 348 8.79 -10.77 6.25
C SER A 348 7.43 -10.08 6.08
N ASN A 349 7.37 -8.99 5.31
CA ASN A 349 6.12 -8.28 5.05
C ASN A 349 5.11 -9.16 4.32
N LYS A 350 3.86 -9.12 4.78
CA LYS A 350 2.71 -9.80 4.20
C LYS A 350 1.60 -8.79 3.95
N LYS A 351 0.87 -9.02 2.86
CA LYS A 351 -0.28 -8.21 2.51
C LYS A 351 -1.43 -8.41 3.50
N ARG A 352 -2.23 -7.36 3.65
CA ARG A 352 -3.43 -7.32 4.51
C ARG A 352 -4.65 -6.90 3.73
N ILE A 353 -4.48 -6.01 2.76
CA ILE A 353 -5.52 -5.59 1.84
C ILE A 353 -5.67 -6.64 0.73
N SER A 354 -6.92 -6.98 0.37
CA SER A 354 -7.21 -7.87 -0.75
C SER A 354 -6.70 -7.28 -2.08
N PRO A 355 -6.15 -8.09 -3.00
CA PRO A 355 -5.79 -7.67 -4.36
C PRO A 355 -6.87 -6.91 -5.13
N SER A 356 -8.14 -7.16 -4.81
CA SER A 356 -9.28 -6.46 -5.40
C SER A 356 -9.33 -4.96 -5.06
N ILE A 357 -8.72 -4.57 -3.94
CA ILE A 357 -8.63 -3.18 -3.45
C ILE A 357 -7.22 -2.63 -3.71
N ASP A 358 -6.18 -3.39 -3.38
CA ASP A 358 -4.79 -3.00 -3.60
C ASP A 358 -3.94 -4.24 -3.96
N ALA A 359 -3.50 -4.33 -5.20
CA ALA A 359 -2.66 -5.41 -5.71
C ALA A 359 -1.15 -5.24 -5.43
N GLY A 360 -0.77 -4.14 -4.78
CA GLY A 360 0.62 -3.79 -4.52
C GLY A 360 0.92 -3.43 -3.08
N TYR A 361 1.95 -2.63 -2.91
CA TYR A 361 2.31 -1.95 -1.68
C TYR A 361 3.29 -0.83 -2.00
N VAL A 362 3.33 0.17 -1.16
CA VAL A 362 4.41 1.16 -1.12
C VAL A 362 5.32 0.86 0.08
N THR A 363 6.61 1.07 -0.07
CA THR A 363 7.57 0.83 1.01
C THR A 363 7.84 2.13 1.76
N GLN A 364 7.68 2.11 3.08
CA GLN A 364 8.24 3.13 3.95
C GLN A 364 9.64 2.70 4.39
N SER A 365 10.66 3.44 3.96
CA SER A 365 12.06 3.05 4.13
C SER A 365 12.56 3.24 5.56
N ALA A 366 12.04 4.25 6.27
CA ALA A 366 12.46 4.59 7.63
C ALA A 366 11.34 5.27 8.44
N THR A 367 11.45 5.21 9.76
CA THR A 367 10.66 6.01 10.70
C THR A 367 11.46 7.20 11.20
N TYR A 368 10.76 8.23 11.67
CA TYR A 368 11.33 9.44 12.27
C TYR A 368 12.23 10.26 11.35
N SER A 369 12.09 10.06 10.04
CA SER A 369 12.83 10.75 8.99
C SER A 369 12.06 11.92 8.37
N GLY A 370 10.81 12.16 8.79
CA GLY A 370 9.97 13.16 8.15
C GLY A 370 9.66 12.83 6.69
N ARG A 371 9.46 11.55 6.36
CA ARG A 371 9.08 11.09 5.02
C ARG A 371 7.59 10.78 4.95
N SER A 372 6.99 10.98 3.79
CA SER A 372 5.61 10.57 3.52
C SER A 372 5.49 9.69 2.29
N LEU A 373 4.34 9.03 2.15
CA LEU A 373 4.00 8.16 1.03
C LEU A 373 2.96 8.91 0.22
N TYR A 374 3.30 9.29 -1.00
CA TYR A 374 2.52 10.20 -1.82
C TYR A 374 2.13 9.53 -3.13
N ARG A 375 0.88 9.72 -3.52
CA ARG A 375 0.35 9.17 -4.77
C ARG A 375 0.91 9.96 -5.96
N HIS A 376 1.23 9.29 -7.06
CA HIS A 376 1.66 9.93 -8.29
C HIS A 376 0.52 10.76 -8.88
N ILE A 377 0.86 11.87 -9.52
CA ILE A 377 -0.07 12.65 -10.32
C ILE A 377 -0.22 11.95 -11.69
N ASP A 378 -1.46 11.79 -12.16
CA ASP A 378 -1.75 11.39 -13.53
C ASP A 378 -1.71 12.67 -14.39
N GLU A 379 -0.52 12.98 -14.93
CA GLU A 379 -0.26 14.25 -15.65
C GLU A 379 -1.17 14.44 -16.87
N GLU A 380 -1.48 13.35 -17.60
CA GLU A 380 -2.36 13.39 -18.76
C GLU A 380 -3.80 13.69 -18.34
N ALA A 381 -4.32 12.94 -17.36
CA ALA A 381 -5.66 13.17 -16.83
C ALA A 381 -5.80 14.55 -16.17
N THR A 382 -4.77 15.01 -15.47
CA THR A 382 -4.70 16.35 -14.88
C THR A 382 -4.81 17.43 -15.95
N GLN A 383 -4.06 17.28 -17.05
CA GLN A 383 -4.10 18.23 -18.16
C GLN A 383 -5.47 18.25 -18.85
N GLU A 384 -6.11 17.09 -19.01
CA GLU A 384 -7.44 16.97 -19.64
C GLU A 384 -8.55 17.54 -18.73
N ALA A 385 -8.51 17.22 -17.44
CA ALA A 385 -9.54 17.57 -16.49
C ALA A 385 -9.48 19.05 -16.04
N GLY A 386 -8.29 19.67 -16.09
CA GLY A 386 -8.07 21.05 -15.67
C GLY A 386 -8.01 21.24 -14.14
N TYR A 387 -7.96 20.14 -13.39
CA TYR A 387 -7.70 20.07 -11.95
C TYR A 387 -6.75 18.88 -11.70
N GLU A 388 -6.10 18.83 -10.53
CA GLU A 388 -5.16 17.75 -10.19
C GLU A 388 -5.90 16.41 -10.15
N VAL A 389 -5.38 15.41 -10.86
CA VAL A 389 -5.87 14.03 -10.84
C VAL A 389 -4.72 13.13 -10.44
N MET A 390 -4.91 12.32 -9.41
CA MET A 390 -3.92 11.35 -8.95
C MET A 390 -4.08 10.01 -9.66
N ALA A 391 -2.96 9.30 -9.83
CA ALA A 391 -2.92 7.96 -10.36
C ALA A 391 -3.62 6.97 -9.40
N ASP A 392 -4.59 6.25 -9.93
CA ASP A 392 -5.29 5.19 -9.22
C ASP A 392 -5.40 3.97 -10.11
N THR A 393 -4.60 2.96 -9.82
CA THR A 393 -4.60 1.67 -10.51
C THR A 393 -4.92 0.54 -9.54
N ASN A 394 -5.45 0.84 -8.34
CA ASN A 394 -5.64 -0.11 -7.23
C ASN A 394 -4.36 -0.93 -6.98
N ASN A 395 -3.20 -0.28 -7.07
CA ASN A 395 -1.90 -0.93 -6.88
C ASN A 395 -0.90 0.07 -6.32
N SER A 396 -0.69 0.03 -5.00
CA SER A 396 0.20 0.98 -4.33
C SER A 396 1.66 0.95 -4.81
N SER A 397 2.09 -0.14 -5.47
CA SER A 397 3.45 -0.21 -6.04
C SER A 397 3.64 0.60 -7.32
N THR A 398 2.54 1.01 -7.97
CA THR A 398 2.54 1.88 -9.15
C THR A 398 1.97 3.25 -8.83
N ASP A 399 1.06 3.32 -7.87
CA ASP A 399 0.34 4.53 -7.55
C ASP A 399 1.10 5.43 -6.56
N PHE A 400 1.98 4.89 -5.71
CA PHE A 400 2.66 5.67 -4.68
C PHE A 400 4.18 5.62 -4.77
N TYR A 401 4.81 6.67 -4.26
CA TYR A 401 6.24 6.75 -3.99
C TYR A 401 6.52 7.40 -2.63
N GLU A 402 7.70 7.16 -2.08
CA GLU A 402 8.14 7.81 -0.84
C GLU A 402 8.78 9.17 -1.15
N ARG A 403 8.34 10.22 -0.44
CA ARG A 403 8.87 11.58 -0.52
C ARG A 403 9.77 11.88 0.68
N ASP A 404 10.84 12.63 0.45
CA ASP A 404 11.76 13.08 1.51
C ASP A 404 11.18 14.12 2.47
N LYS A 405 10.10 14.81 2.08
CA LYS A 405 9.42 15.85 2.87
C LYS A 405 7.90 15.71 2.68
N PRO A 406 7.10 15.74 3.75
CA PRO A 406 5.66 15.60 3.67
C PRO A 406 5.03 16.91 3.19
N SER A 407 3.85 16.85 2.55
CA SER A 407 3.24 18.06 1.95
C SER A 407 2.89 19.15 2.96
N LEU A 408 2.59 18.75 4.20
CA LEU A 408 2.16 19.69 5.26
C LEU A 408 3.32 20.20 6.13
N HIS A 409 4.57 19.90 5.76
CA HIS A 409 5.74 20.52 6.40
C HIS A 409 6.06 21.82 5.66
N GLU A 410 5.79 22.96 6.30
CA GLU A 410 6.09 24.31 5.78
C GLU A 410 7.60 24.58 5.83
#